data_AF-A0A7W2I8R6-F1
#
_entry.id   AF-A0A7W2I8R6-F1
#
_cell.length_a   1.000
_cell.length_b   1.000
_cell.length_c   1.000
_cell.angle_alpha   90.00
_cell.angle_beta   90.00
_cell.angle_gamma   90.00
#
_symmetry.space_group_name_H-M   'P 1'
#
loop_
_entity.id
_entity.type
_entity.pdbx_description
1 polymer ?
#
loop_
_entity_poly.entity_id
_entity_poly.type
_entity_poly.pdbx_seq_one_letter_code
_entity_poly.pdbx_strand_id
1 'polypeptide(L)'
;MKQSIYTPLALAAAVACGACAPLPAAHDVDWKNGARHGWVSGFYDASTPRSELPRCLAGVPAGELASHRFVRIDYRHSRRMMVEVAELPGDMPVKLGDRVELWPQDCDQGKLSRISRVMPPPAA
;
A
#
# COMPACT_ATOMS: atom_id res chain seq x y z
N MET A 1 79.21 -1.28 -24.55
CA MET A 1 78.84 -2.17 -23.42
C MET A 1 78.70 -1.30 -22.18
N LYS A 2 77.58 -1.45 -21.43
CA LYS A 2 77.14 -0.67 -20.23
C LYS A 2 76.68 0.76 -20.59
N GLN A 3 75.50 1.26 -20.22
CA GLN A 3 74.78 1.15 -18.94
C GLN A 3 73.24 1.10 -19.11
N SER A 4 72.61 0.62 -18.03
CA SER A 4 71.20 0.30 -17.83
C SER A 4 70.59 1.32 -16.87
N ILE A 5 69.45 1.94 -17.17
CA ILE A 5 68.58 2.61 -16.18
C ILE A 5 67.11 2.44 -16.60
N TYR A 6 66.38 1.69 -15.77
CA TYR A 6 64.95 1.44 -15.76
C TYR A 6 64.19 2.69 -15.27
N THR A 7 63.03 3.02 -15.84
CA THR A 7 62.07 3.93 -15.18
C THR A 7 60.63 3.58 -15.62
N PRO A 8 59.66 3.54 -14.67
CA PRO A 8 58.68 2.47 -14.60
C PRO A 8 57.31 2.78 -15.22
N LEU A 9 56.60 1.70 -15.56
CA LEU A 9 55.15 1.66 -15.79
C LEU A 9 54.41 2.36 -14.64
N ALA A 10 53.76 3.48 -14.93
CA ALA A 10 52.78 4.08 -14.02
C ALA A 10 51.46 3.31 -14.13
N LEU A 11 51.20 2.40 -13.19
CA LEU A 11 49.88 1.81 -12.97
C LEU A 11 48.94 2.88 -12.39
N ALA A 12 48.07 3.45 -13.21
CA ALA A 12 46.96 4.27 -12.74
C ALA A 12 45.83 3.34 -12.25
N ALA A 13 45.80 3.07 -10.95
CA ALA A 13 44.69 2.37 -10.30
C ALA A 13 43.50 3.34 -10.16
N ALA A 14 42.57 3.30 -11.11
CA ALA A 14 41.27 3.97 -11.00
C ALA A 14 40.38 3.19 -10.01
N VAL A 15 40.36 3.63 -8.75
CA VAL A 15 39.40 3.14 -7.76
C VAL A 15 38.03 3.77 -8.07
N ALA A 16 37.23 3.07 -8.86
CA ALA A 16 35.81 3.39 -9.01
C ALA A 16 35.08 2.97 -7.73
N CYS A 17 34.91 3.91 -6.80
CA CYS A 17 33.95 3.74 -5.70
C CYS A 17 32.54 3.75 -6.28
N GLY A 18 32.04 2.55 -6.61
CA GLY A 18 30.63 2.34 -6.89
C GLY A 18 29.82 2.75 -5.66
N ALA A 19 29.08 3.85 -5.78
CA ALA A 19 28.08 4.24 -4.80
C ALA A 19 26.99 3.17 -4.77
N CYS A 20 27.07 2.23 -3.83
CA CYS A 20 25.92 1.44 -3.43
C CYS A 20 24.92 2.38 -2.76
N ALA A 21 24.06 3.02 -3.54
CA ALA A 21 22.85 3.61 -3.00
C ALA A 21 22.03 2.45 -2.40
N PRO A 22 21.68 2.49 -1.10
CA PRO A 22 20.76 1.50 -0.56
C PRO A 22 19.47 1.59 -1.37
N LEU A 23 19.05 0.46 -1.95
CA LEU A 23 17.72 0.33 -2.53
C LEU A 23 16.73 0.80 -1.47
N PRO A 24 15.79 1.70 -1.80
CA PRO A 24 14.78 2.13 -0.85
C PRO A 24 14.12 0.86 -0.32
N ALA A 25 14.09 0.73 1.02
CA ALA A 25 13.44 -0.39 1.66
C ALA A 25 12.05 -0.54 1.04
N ALA A 26 11.79 -1.69 0.42
CA ALA A 26 10.48 -1.98 -0.09
C ALA A 26 9.49 -1.66 1.03
N HIS A 27 8.54 -0.76 0.76
CA HIS A 27 7.50 -0.37 1.69
C HIS A 27 6.60 -1.58 1.92
N ASP A 28 7.09 -2.60 2.62
CA ASP A 28 6.39 -3.88 2.78
C ASP A 28 5.24 -3.70 3.77
N VAL A 29 4.20 -4.50 3.58
CA VAL A 29 3.08 -4.56 4.49
C VAL A 29 3.46 -5.35 5.72
N ASP A 30 2.89 -5.00 6.88
CA ASP A 30 3.07 -5.77 8.11
C ASP A 30 2.29 -7.11 8.10
N TRP A 31 2.69 -8.01 7.21
CA TRP A 31 2.06 -9.32 7.04
C TRP A 31 2.08 -10.14 8.32
N LYS A 32 3.15 -10.01 9.10
CA LYS A 32 3.41 -10.75 10.33
C LYS A 32 2.39 -10.44 11.41
N ASN A 33 1.95 -9.18 11.50
CA ASN A 33 0.92 -8.77 12.46
C ASN A 33 -0.50 -8.75 11.86
N GLY A 34 -0.67 -9.27 10.64
CA GLY A 34 -1.98 -9.48 10.04
C GLY A 34 -2.41 -8.43 9.01
N ALA A 35 -1.58 -7.42 8.73
CA ALA A 35 -1.86 -6.48 7.65
C ALA A 35 -1.79 -7.16 6.28
N ARG A 36 -2.48 -6.61 5.29
CA ARG A 36 -2.61 -7.14 3.92
C ARG A 36 -2.48 -6.02 2.90
N HIS A 37 -2.05 -6.36 1.68
CA HIS A 37 -2.28 -5.47 0.54
C HIS A 37 -3.75 -5.52 0.12
N GLY A 38 -4.40 -4.36 0.06
CA GLY A 38 -5.72 -4.20 -0.52
C GLY A 38 -5.71 -3.21 -1.67
N TRP A 39 -6.77 -3.23 -2.48
CA TRP A 39 -7.03 -2.27 -3.55
C TRP A 39 -8.41 -1.65 -3.34
N VAL A 40 -8.48 -0.33 -3.45
CA VAL A 40 -9.75 0.38 -3.34
C VAL A 40 -10.57 0.10 -4.59
N SER A 41 -11.70 -0.58 -4.41
CA SER A 41 -12.57 -1.06 -5.50
C SER A 41 -13.88 -0.30 -5.59
N GLY A 42 -14.21 0.53 -4.59
CA GLY A 42 -15.41 1.35 -4.57
C GLY A 42 -15.48 2.31 -3.39
N PHE A 43 -16.46 3.20 -3.43
CA PHE A 43 -16.80 4.13 -2.36
C PHE A 43 -18.25 3.93 -1.96
N TYR A 44 -18.54 4.08 -0.67
CA TYR A 44 -19.91 4.17 -0.16
C TYR A 44 -20.15 5.59 0.32
N ASP A 45 -21.24 6.18 -0.16
CA ASP A 45 -21.64 7.55 0.13
C ASP A 45 -23.17 7.63 0.35
N ALA A 46 -23.67 8.84 0.59
CA ALA A 46 -25.09 9.07 0.81
C ALA A 46 -26.00 8.75 -0.39
N SER A 47 -25.43 8.65 -1.60
CA SER A 47 -26.16 8.27 -2.82
C SER A 47 -26.18 6.76 -3.07
N THR A 48 -25.37 5.99 -2.32
CA THR A 48 -25.34 4.53 -2.45
C THR A 48 -26.70 3.93 -2.07
N PRO A 49 -27.33 3.12 -2.93
CA PRO A 49 -28.58 2.45 -2.61
C PRO A 49 -28.48 1.60 -1.34
N ARG A 50 -29.50 1.66 -0.48
CA ARG A 50 -29.52 0.90 0.78
C ARG A 50 -29.34 -0.61 0.60
N SER A 51 -29.82 -1.15 -0.52
CA SER A 51 -29.66 -2.57 -0.88
C SER A 51 -28.22 -2.96 -1.24
N GLU A 52 -27.37 -2.00 -1.57
CA GLU A 52 -25.97 -2.21 -1.93
C GLU A 52 -25.01 -1.96 -0.76
N LEU A 53 -25.52 -1.43 0.36
CA LEU A 53 -24.73 -1.22 1.56
C LEU A 53 -24.37 -2.56 2.22
N PRO A 54 -23.09 -2.75 2.59
CA PRO A 54 -22.67 -3.93 3.34
C PRO A 54 -23.22 -3.88 4.77
N ARG A 55 -23.27 -5.03 5.46
CA ARG A 55 -23.94 -5.14 6.78
C ARG A 55 -23.46 -4.13 7.82
N CYS A 56 -22.15 -3.90 7.90
CA CYS A 56 -21.57 -2.90 8.81
C CYS A 56 -22.01 -1.45 8.52
N LEU A 57 -22.53 -1.16 7.33
CA LEU A 57 -23.05 0.16 6.95
C LEU A 57 -24.58 0.22 6.82
N ALA A 58 -25.27 -0.93 6.86
CA ALA A 58 -26.71 -1.00 6.65
C ALA A 58 -27.50 -0.12 7.64
N GLY A 59 -27.01 -0.04 8.89
CA GLY A 59 -27.61 0.78 9.95
C GLY A 59 -27.15 2.25 9.97
N VAL A 60 -26.19 2.64 9.13
CA VAL A 60 -25.61 4.00 9.16
C VAL A 60 -26.57 5.00 8.47
N PRO A 61 -26.98 6.10 9.12
CA PRO A 61 -27.82 7.12 8.52
C PRO A 61 -27.16 7.79 7.30
N ALA A 62 -27.97 8.29 6.35
CA ALA A 62 -27.43 8.90 5.13
C ALA A 62 -26.56 10.14 5.42
N GLY A 63 -26.90 10.92 6.47
CA GLY A 63 -26.09 12.05 6.90
C GLY A 63 -24.70 11.65 7.43
N GLU A 64 -24.60 10.50 8.09
CA GLU A 64 -23.31 9.96 8.52
C GLU A 64 -22.52 9.41 7.33
N LEU A 65 -23.17 8.70 6.38
CA LEU A 65 -22.54 8.30 5.12
C LEU A 65 -22.02 9.49 4.28
N ALA A 66 -22.62 10.69 4.43
CA ALA A 66 -22.14 11.91 3.77
C ALA A 66 -20.95 12.56 4.50
N SER A 67 -20.87 12.39 5.83
CA SER A 67 -19.87 13.03 6.68
C SER A 67 -18.60 12.20 6.80
N HIS A 68 -18.70 10.90 6.56
CA HIS A 68 -17.60 9.93 6.61
C HIS A 68 -17.32 9.40 5.21
N ARG A 69 -16.08 8.96 4.97
CA ARG A 69 -15.66 8.40 3.68
C ARG A 69 -15.42 6.92 3.84
N PHE A 70 -16.39 6.10 3.42
CA PHE A 70 -16.25 4.65 3.45
C PHE A 70 -15.80 4.10 2.11
N VAL A 71 -14.91 3.12 2.13
CA VAL A 71 -14.37 2.47 0.93
C VAL A 71 -14.58 0.97 0.97
N ARG A 72 -14.82 0.42 -0.21
CA ARG A 72 -14.73 -1.00 -0.48
C ARG A 72 -13.30 -1.34 -0.89
N ILE A 73 -12.75 -2.39 -0.30
CA ILE A 73 -11.37 -2.81 -0.51
C ILE A 73 -11.35 -4.30 -0.87
N ASP A 74 -10.78 -4.61 -2.02
CA ASP A 74 -10.56 -5.99 -2.44
C ASP A 74 -9.14 -6.40 -2.03
N TYR A 75 -8.98 -7.57 -1.40
CA TYR A 75 -7.67 -8.11 -1.07
C TYR A 75 -7.61 -9.62 -1.33
N ARG A 76 -6.41 -10.13 -1.60
CA ARG A 76 -6.21 -11.58 -1.76
C ARG A 76 -5.87 -12.23 -0.43
N HIS A 77 -6.63 -13.25 -0.06
CA HIS A 77 -6.27 -14.17 1.01
C HIS A 77 -6.11 -15.59 0.43
N SER A 78 -4.89 -16.11 0.46
CA SER A 78 -4.55 -17.36 -0.22
C SER A 78 -4.93 -17.32 -1.71
N ARG A 79 -5.92 -18.11 -2.16
CA ARG A 79 -6.41 -18.13 -3.55
C ARG A 79 -7.75 -17.43 -3.74
N ARG A 80 -8.30 -16.80 -2.70
CA ARG A 80 -9.63 -16.16 -2.73
C ARG A 80 -9.47 -14.64 -2.75
N MET A 81 -10.36 -13.99 -3.50
CA MET A 81 -10.58 -12.56 -3.37
C MET A 81 -11.54 -12.34 -2.22
N MET A 82 -11.15 -11.47 -1.30
CA MET A 82 -11.92 -11.06 -0.14
C MET A 82 -12.29 -9.58 -0.32
N VAL A 83 -13.42 -9.18 0.25
CA VAL A 83 -13.91 -7.80 0.19
C VAL A 83 -14.06 -7.30 1.62
N GLU A 84 -13.51 -6.13 1.89
CA GLU A 84 -13.58 -5.45 3.17
C GLU A 84 -14.14 -4.05 3.02
N VAL A 85 -14.61 -3.50 4.13
CA VAL A 85 -15.09 -2.14 4.24
C VAL A 85 -14.26 -1.42 5.29
N ALA A 86 -13.75 -0.24 4.93
CA ALA A 86 -13.02 0.60 5.86
C ALA A 86 -13.54 2.03 5.80
N GLU A 87 -13.39 2.74 6.92
CA GLU A 87 -13.46 4.19 6.93
C GLU A 87 -12.09 4.77 6.57
N LEU A 88 -12.07 5.78 5.70
CA LEU A 88 -10.88 6.55 5.39
C LEU A 88 -10.62 7.58 6.49
N PRO A 89 -9.43 7.59 7.08
CA PRO A 89 -9.09 8.58 8.10
C PRO A 89 -8.93 9.97 7.44
N GLY A 90 -9.80 10.91 7.82
CA GLY A 90 -9.73 12.32 7.43
C GLY A 90 -9.62 12.54 5.91
N ASP A 91 -8.74 13.46 5.52
CA ASP A 91 -8.54 13.86 4.12
C ASP A 91 -7.53 12.98 3.37
N MET A 92 -7.36 11.71 3.79
CA MET A 92 -6.45 10.79 3.11
C MET A 92 -6.78 10.74 1.60
N PRO A 93 -5.82 11.10 0.72
CA PRO A 93 -6.05 11.13 -0.72
C PRO A 93 -6.03 9.70 -1.25
N VAL A 94 -7.22 9.15 -1.48
CA VAL A 94 -7.42 7.78 -1.95
C VAL A 94 -8.34 7.80 -3.16
N LYS A 95 -7.98 7.03 -4.18
CA LYS A 95 -8.70 6.88 -5.44
C LYS A 95 -8.98 5.40 -5.73
N LEU A 96 -9.88 5.15 -6.67
CA LEU A 96 -10.09 3.79 -7.19
C LEU A 96 -8.78 3.22 -7.75
N GLY A 97 -8.50 1.97 -7.41
CA GLY A 97 -7.29 1.27 -7.83
C GLY A 97 -6.06 1.55 -6.97
N ASP A 98 -6.11 2.52 -6.04
CA ASP A 98 -5.01 2.75 -5.11
C ASP A 98 -4.78 1.50 -4.26
N ARG A 99 -3.49 1.16 -4.10
CA ARG A 99 -3.07 0.09 -3.21
C ARG A 99 -2.95 0.63 -1.80
N VAL A 100 -3.42 -0.12 -0.81
CA VAL A 100 -3.41 0.28 0.60
C VAL A 100 -2.86 -0.82 1.49
N GLU A 101 -2.31 -0.43 2.64
CA GLU A 101 -2.07 -1.34 3.75
C GLU A 101 -3.35 -1.45 4.57
N LEU A 102 -3.94 -2.65 4.53
CA LEU A 102 -5.23 -3.00 5.10
C LEU A 102 -5.05 -3.84 6.37
N TRP A 103 -5.81 -3.52 7.41
CA TRP A 103 -6.00 -4.35 8.60
C TRP A 103 -7.43 -4.90 8.57
N PRO A 104 -7.63 -6.15 8.12
CA PRO A 104 -8.97 -6.71 7.93
C PRO A 104 -9.75 -6.86 9.24
N GLN A 105 -11.06 -6.66 9.17
CA GLN A 105 -12.04 -6.87 10.24
C GLN A 105 -13.37 -7.34 9.66
N ASP A 106 -14.17 -8.05 10.44
CA ASP A 106 -15.41 -8.65 9.94
C ASP A 106 -16.59 -7.65 9.91
N CYS A 107 -16.94 -7.19 8.70
CA CYS A 107 -18.09 -6.31 8.46
C CYS A 107 -19.44 -6.97 8.79
N ASP A 108 -19.56 -8.31 8.71
CA ASP A 108 -20.79 -9.00 9.13
C ASP A 108 -20.98 -8.96 10.65
N GLN A 109 -19.90 -8.74 11.41
CA GLN A 109 -19.93 -8.48 12.85
C GLN A 109 -20.02 -7.00 13.19
N GLY A 110 -20.27 -6.13 12.20
CA GLY A 110 -20.34 -4.68 12.40
C GLY A 110 -18.99 -4.01 12.65
N LYS A 111 -17.87 -4.67 12.34
CA LYS A 111 -16.52 -4.10 12.49
C LYS A 111 -16.01 -3.59 11.15
N LEU A 112 -15.43 -2.40 11.16
CA LEU A 112 -14.78 -1.82 9.99
C LEU A 112 -13.30 -2.19 9.98
N SER A 113 -12.80 -2.53 8.81
CA SER A 113 -11.37 -2.66 8.56
C SER A 113 -10.69 -1.29 8.69
N ARG A 114 -9.37 -1.29 8.90
CA ARG A 114 -8.58 -0.06 9.02
C ARG A 114 -7.55 0.04 7.90
N ILE A 115 -7.43 1.23 7.31
CA ILE A 115 -6.32 1.57 6.41
C ILE A 115 -5.27 2.34 7.21
N SER A 116 -4.03 1.86 7.23
CA SER A 116 -2.91 2.59 7.86
C SER A 116 -2.24 3.56 6.91
N ARG A 117 -2.17 3.23 5.60
CA ARG A 117 -1.53 4.08 4.58
C ARG A 117 -1.90 3.66 3.16
N VAL A 118 -1.76 4.62 2.25
CA VAL A 118 -1.68 4.37 0.81
C VAL A 118 -0.28 3.90 0.46
N MET A 119 -0.20 2.88 -0.39
CA MET A 119 1.04 2.25 -0.82
C MET A 119 1.47 2.86 -2.16
N PRO A 120 2.79 3.02 -2.39
CA PRO A 120 3.27 3.37 -3.71
C PRO A 120 2.86 2.29 -4.75
N PRO A 121 2.80 2.64 -6.04
CA PRO A 121 2.55 1.65 -7.09
C PRO A 121 3.59 0.53 -7.06
N PRO A 122 3.27 -0.67 -7.59
CA PRO A 122 4.26 -1.73 -7.76
C PRO A 122 5.45 -1.21 -8.56
N ALA A 123 6.68 -1.59 -8.18
CA ALA A 123 7.85 -1.35 -9.02
C ALA A 123 7.67 -2.10 -10.35
N ALA A 124 7.95 -1.41 -11.46
CA ALA A 124 7.87 -1.96 -12.81
C ALA A 124 9.02 -2.93 -13.09
#